data_AF-A0A7Y2H6F2-F1
#
_entry.id   AF-A0A7Y2H6F2-F1
#
_cell.length_a   1.000
_cell.length_b   1.000
_cell.length_c   1.000
_cell.angle_alpha   90.00
_cell.angle_beta   90.00
_cell.angle_gamma   90.00
#
_symmetry.space_group_name_H-M   'P 1'
#
loop_
_entity.id
_entity.type
_entity.pdbx_description
1 polymer ?
#
loop_
_entity_poly.entity_id
_entity_poly.type
_entity_poly.pdbx_seq_one_letter_code
_entity_poly.pdbx_strand_id
1 'polypeptide(L)' 'TRTTKNRLLDMGFDFQYITNLYTTKKGAIYYFVYDLGYLPLDNDIFMIVKRE' A
#
# COMPACT_ATOMS: atom_id res chain seq x y z
N THR A 1 1.05 -9.87 -0.28
CA THR A 1 1.16 -10.36 1.12
C THR A 1 0.44 -9.40 2.06
N ARG A 2 -0.31 -9.89 3.06
CA ARG A 2 -0.99 -9.04 4.05
C ARG A 2 0.02 -8.64 5.13
N THR A 3 0.14 -7.35 5.42
CA THR A 3 1.13 -6.77 6.33
C THR A 3 0.56 -5.51 6.95
N THR A 4 0.75 -5.30 8.26
CA THR A 4 0.22 -4.13 8.97
C THR A 4 1.02 -2.87 8.64
N LYS A 5 0.42 -1.67 8.79
CA LYS A 5 1.12 -0.37 8.59
C LYS A 5 2.43 -0.31 9.36
N ASN A 6 2.36 -0.71 10.64
CA ASN A 6 3.50 -0.70 11.55
C ASN A 6 4.66 -1.51 11.02
N ARG A 7 4.40 -2.68 10.44
CA ARG A 7 5.47 -3.55 9.94
C ARG A 7 6.12 -3.00 8.67
N LEU A 8 5.37 -2.30 7.83
CA LEU A 8 5.91 -1.58 6.68
C LEU A 8 6.75 -0.37 7.10
N LEU A 9 6.26 0.41 8.06
CA LEU A 9 7.03 1.51 8.65
C LEU A 9 8.32 1.01 9.30
N ASP A 10 8.25 -0.10 10.03
CA ASP A 10 9.39 -0.75 10.68
C ASP A 10 10.41 -1.31 9.67
N MET A 11 9.93 -1.77 8.52
CA MET A 11 10.77 -2.16 7.38
C MET A 11 11.37 -0.97 6.60
N GLY A 12 11.14 0.27 7.05
CA GLY A 12 11.62 1.47 6.36
C GLY A 12 10.88 1.77 5.06
N PHE A 13 9.63 1.32 4.93
CA PHE A 13 8.82 1.60 3.76
C PHE A 13 8.30 3.04 3.81
N ASP A 14 8.73 3.85 2.84
CA ASP A 14 8.33 5.26 2.74
C ASP A 14 6.98 5.41 2.04
N PHE A 15 5.93 5.47 2.85
CA PHE A 15 4.56 5.80 2.40
C PHE A 15 4.43 7.20 1.78
N GLN A 16 5.46 8.05 1.91
CA GLN A 16 5.48 9.38 1.30
C GLN A 16 5.88 9.35 -0.18
N TYR A 17 6.56 8.29 -0.63
CA TYR A 17 7.08 8.16 -2.00
C TYR A 17 6.07 7.52 -2.97
N ILE A 18 4.86 8.07 -3.02
CA ILE A 18 3.80 7.53 -3.87
C ILE A 18 3.95 8.11 -5.28
N THR A 19 4.22 7.26 -6.26
CA THR A 19 4.26 7.63 -7.68
C THR A 19 2.89 7.55 -8.34
N ASN A 20 2.01 6.67 -7.85
CA ASN A 20 0.68 6.46 -8.41
C ASN A 20 -0.37 6.20 -7.33
N LEU A 21 -1.52 6.84 -7.45
CA LEU A 21 -2.64 6.67 -6.55
C LEU A 21 -3.84 6.18 -7.35
N TYR A 22 -4.36 5.01 -6.98
CA TYR A 22 -5.48 4.39 -7.69
C TYR A 22 -6.64 4.15 -6.74
N THR A 23 -7.71 4.91 -6.92
CA THR A 23 -8.93 4.74 -6.12
C THR A 23 -9.90 3.86 -6.89
N THR A 24 -10.29 2.74 -6.31
CA THR A 24 -11.34 1.89 -6.88
C THR A 24 -12.71 2.54 -6.72
N LYS A 25 -13.65 2.22 -7.61
CA LYS A 25 -15.07 2.64 -7.49
C LYS A 25 -15.74 2.19 -6.18
N LYS A 26 -15.16 1.22 -5.47
CA LYS A 26 -15.63 0.76 -4.15
C LYS A 26 -15.08 1.60 -2.98
N GLY A 27 -14.29 2.64 -3.24
CA GLY A 27 -13.71 3.51 -2.21
C GLY A 27 -12.38 3.02 -1.64
N ALA A 28 -11.84 1.88 -2.12
CA ALA A 28 -10.53 1.41 -1.68
C ALA A 28 -9.42 2.17 -2.43
N ILE A 29 -8.48 2.75 -1.69
CA ILE A 29 -7.39 3.59 -2.19
C ILE A 29 -6.11 2.76 -2.26
N TYR A 30 -5.52 2.62 -3.44
CA TYR A 30 -4.26 1.93 -3.67
C TYR A 30 -3.16 2.96 -3.84
N TYR A 31 -2.03 2.71 -3.19
CA TYR A 31 -0.86 3.57 -3.24
C TYR A 31 0.27 2.79 -3.89
N PHE A 32 0.84 3.32 -4.95
CA PHE A 32 1.93 2.70 -5.69
C PHE A 32 3.20 3.53 -5.52
N VAL A 33 4.29 2.83 -5.23
CA VAL A 33 5.65 3.31 -5.01
C VAL A 33 6.54 2.53 -5.98
N TYR A 34 6.91 3.13 -7.11
CA TYR A 34 7.61 2.44 -8.20
C TYR A 34 6.91 1.14 -8.60
N ASP A 35 7.56 -0.02 -8.42
CA ASP A 35 7.03 -1.35 -8.70
C ASP A 35 6.21 -1.96 -7.56
N LEU A 36 6.15 -1.32 -6.38
CA LEU A 36 5.46 -1.85 -5.21
C LEU A 36 4.23 -1.01 -4.89
N GLY A 37 3.05 -1.63 -4.92
CA GLY A 37 1.82 -1.04 -4.41
C GLY A 37 1.44 -1.56 -3.02
N TYR A 38 0.74 -0.74 -2.26
CA TYR A 38 0.05 -1.14 -1.04
C TYR A 38 -1.41 -0.68 -1.05
N LEU A 39 -2.28 -1.52 -0.50
CA LEU A 39 -3.70 -1.25 -0.32
C LEU A 39 -4.03 -1.30 1.18
N PRO A 40 -4.39 -0.18 1.85
CA PRO A 40 -5.09 -0.24 3.12
C PRO A 40 -6.43 -0.95 2.95
N LEU A 41 -6.59 -2.05 3.68
CA LEU A 41 -7.85 -2.71 3.92
C LEU A 41 -8.44 -2.23 5.24
N ASP A 42 -9.67 -2.63 5.49
CA ASP A 42 -10.30 -2.49 6.79
C ASP A 42 -9.47 -3.24 7.86
N ASN A 43 -9.41 -2.67 9.08
CA ASN A 43 -8.79 -3.28 10.26
C ASN A 43 -7.24 -3.19 10.34
N ASP A 44 -6.63 -2.08 9.89
CA ASP A 44 -5.17 -1.79 9.95
C ASP A 44 -4.27 -2.74 9.12
N ILE A 45 -4.88 -3.54 8.25
CA ILE A 45 -4.17 -4.47 7.38
C ILE A 45 -3.87 -3.79 6.05
N PHE A 46 -2.65 -3.91 5.58
CA PHE A 46 -2.21 -3.41 4.28
C PHE A 46 -1.85 -4.60 3.40
N MET A 47 -2.29 -4.58 2.15
CA MET A 47 -1.92 -5.60 1.18
C MET A 47 -0.85 -5.05 0.26
N ILE A 48 0.34 -5.64 0.33
CA ILE A 48 1.43 -5.32 -0.59
C ILE A 48 1.23 -6.13 -1.88
N VAL A 49 1.26 -5.41 -2.99
CA VAL A 49 1.22 -5.89 -4.37
C VAL A 49 2.49 -5.41 -5.08
N LYS A 50 3.04 -6.21 -5.99
CA LYS A 50 4.13 -5.78 -6.86
C LYS A 50 3.59 -5.74 -8.29
N ARG A 51 3.77 -4.63 -8.99
CA ARG A 51 3.60 -4.56 -10.45
C ARG A 51 4.88 -5.16 -11.05
N GLU A 52 4.69 -6.11 -11.96
CA GLU A 52 5.77 -6.77 -12.71
C GLU A 52 6.22 -5.91 -13.89
#